data_AF-A0A963H709-F1
#
_entry.id   AF-A0A963H709-F1
#
_cell.length_a   1.000
_cell.length_b   1.000
_cell.length_c   1.000
_cell.angle_alpha   90.00
_cell.angle_beta   90.00
_cell.angle_gamma   90.00
#
_symmetry.space_group_name_H-M   'P 1'
#
loop_
_entity.id
_entity.type
_entity.pdbx_description
1 polymer ?
#
loop_
_entity_poly.entity_id
_entity_poly.type
_entity_poly.pdbx_seq_one_letter_code
_entity_poly.pdbx_strand_id
1 'polypeptide(L)'
;MSILELTGVSRWFGNVVAVNDITMSIGPGVTGLLGPNGAGKTTLMAMMSGFLAPSSGTVTLDGQPVWRRTDAYRHIGLVPERELSFGYLTGRQFVRANADLHRLPDAAAATERILGVVDMVEPAGRRIDT
;
A
#
# COMPACT_ATOMS: atom_id res chain seq x y z
N MET A 1 -17.61 -4.31 -1.95
CA MET A 1 -16.99 -3.92 -0.67
C MET A 1 -15.73 -4.74 -0.58
N SER A 2 -14.55 -4.12 -0.64
CA SER A 2 -13.32 -4.89 -0.85
C SER A 2 -12.89 -5.64 0.40
N ILE A 3 -12.41 -6.88 0.22
CA ILE A 3 -11.91 -7.75 1.27
C ILE A 3 -10.52 -8.28 0.89
N LEU A 4 -9.57 -8.15 1.83
CA LEU A 4 -8.24 -8.73 1.71
C LEU A 4 -8.18 -9.99 2.58
N GLU A 5 -7.84 -11.13 2.01
CA GLU A 5 -7.83 -12.41 2.70
C GLU A 5 -6.44 -13.04 2.63
N LEU A 6 -6.00 -13.56 3.76
CA LEU A 6 -4.77 -14.33 3.93
C LEU A 6 -5.17 -15.73 4.38
N THR A 7 -4.69 -16.76 3.68
CA THR A 7 -4.94 -18.17 4.02
C THR A 7 -3.62 -18.92 4.14
N GLY A 8 -3.27 -19.35 5.36
CA GLY A 8 -2.05 -20.11 5.64
C GLY A 8 -0.76 -19.42 5.20
N VAL A 9 -0.73 -18.09 5.24
CA VAL A 9 0.34 -17.27 4.65
C VAL A 9 1.60 -17.39 5.50
N SER A 10 2.68 -17.86 4.86
CA SER A 10 4.01 -17.87 5.46
C SER A 10 5.05 -17.26 4.53
N ARG A 11 6.12 -16.73 5.13
CA ARG A 11 7.28 -16.22 4.42
C ARG A 11 8.56 -16.57 5.14
N TRP A 12 9.46 -17.21 4.42
CA TRP A 12 10.83 -17.46 4.86
C TRP A 12 11.85 -16.90 3.87
N PHE A 13 13.01 -16.52 4.40
CA PHE A 13 14.18 -16.05 3.66
C PHE A 13 15.36 -16.94 4.02
N GLY A 14 15.67 -17.92 3.15
CA GLY A 14 16.58 -19.00 3.51
C GLY A 14 16.07 -19.73 4.75
N ASN A 15 16.84 -19.70 5.83
CA ASN A 15 16.53 -20.39 7.09
C ASN A 15 15.77 -19.51 8.11
N VAL A 16 15.42 -18.27 7.75
CA VAL A 16 14.72 -17.35 8.66
C VAL A 16 13.23 -17.31 8.32
N VAL A 17 12.37 -17.65 9.28
CA VAL A 17 10.91 -17.52 9.16
C VAL A 17 10.51 -16.11 9.59
N ALA A 18 10.02 -15.30 8.65
CA ALA A 18 9.59 -13.92 8.89
C ALA A 18 8.09 -13.82 9.20
N VAL A 19 7.27 -14.69 8.60
CA VAL A 19 5.83 -14.81 8.84
C VAL A 19 5.50 -16.29 8.83
N ASN A 20 4.69 -16.76 9.79
CA ASN A 20 4.36 -18.18 9.93
C ASN A 20 2.84 -18.38 10.07
N ASP A 21 2.25 -19.06 9.09
CA ASP A 21 0.89 -19.58 9.07
C ASP A 21 -0.21 -18.58 9.50
N ILE A 22 -0.22 -17.41 8.85
CA ILE A 22 -1.24 -16.38 9.13
C ILE A 22 -2.47 -16.61 8.27
N THR A 23 -3.62 -16.78 8.94
CA THR A 23 -4.95 -16.77 8.33
C THR A 23 -5.79 -15.65 8.93
N MET A 24 -6.23 -14.70 8.10
CA MET A 24 -7.07 -13.59 8.54
C MET A 24 -7.78 -12.93 7.35
N SER A 25 -8.88 -12.23 7.63
CA SER A 25 -9.58 -11.39 6.64
C SER A 25 -9.65 -9.95 7.14
N ILE A 26 -9.36 -8.99 6.25
CA ILE A 26 -9.45 -7.55 6.51
C ILE A 26 -10.54 -7.00 5.61
N GLY A 27 -11.67 -6.63 6.22
CA GLY A 27 -12.74 -5.90 5.57
C GLY A 27 -12.65 -4.39 5.85
N PRO A 28 -13.70 -3.64 5.52
CA PRO A 28 -13.74 -2.20 5.76
C PRO A 28 -13.65 -1.82 7.24
N GLY A 29 -13.03 -0.66 7.46
CA GLY A 29 -12.72 -0.16 8.79
C GLY A 29 -11.22 0.12 8.91
N VAL A 30 -10.74 0.14 10.14
CA VAL A 30 -9.33 0.39 10.48
C VAL A 30 -8.79 -0.81 11.25
N THR A 31 -7.69 -1.39 10.76
CA THR A 31 -7.00 -2.52 11.38
C THR A 31 -5.60 -2.09 11.77
N GLY A 32 -5.24 -2.27 13.05
CA GLY A 32 -3.88 -2.03 13.55
C GLY A 32 -3.04 -3.31 13.57
N LEU A 33 -1.86 -3.28 12.96
CA LEU A 33 -0.86 -4.35 13.06
C LEU A 33 0.27 -3.94 14.01
N LEU A 34 0.26 -4.47 15.22
CA LEU A 34 1.22 -4.13 16.27
C LEU A 34 2.19 -5.29 16.55
N GLY A 35 3.44 -4.95 16.88
CA GLY A 35 4.46 -5.91 17.28
C GLY A 35 5.85 -5.28 17.30
N PRO A 36 6.85 -5.92 17.94
CA PRO A 36 8.21 -5.39 18.02
C PRO A 36 8.89 -5.32 16.64
N ASN A 37 10.03 -4.62 16.57
CA ASN A 37 10.86 -4.62 15.37
C ASN A 37 11.33 -6.04 15.05
N GLY A 38 11.28 -6.42 13.77
CA GLY A 38 11.58 -7.78 13.33
C GLY A 38 10.43 -8.78 13.43
N ALA A 39 9.26 -8.42 13.99
CA ALA A 39 8.10 -9.33 14.10
C ALA A 39 7.41 -9.69 12.76
N GLY A 40 7.98 -9.30 11.60
CA GLY A 40 7.40 -9.61 10.29
C GLY A 40 6.34 -8.64 9.77
N LYS A 41 6.06 -7.53 10.46
CA LYS A 41 5.01 -6.56 10.06
C LYS A 41 5.17 -6.04 8.63
N THR A 42 6.33 -5.50 8.29
CA THR A 42 6.63 -4.98 6.95
C THR A 42 6.60 -6.09 5.90
N THR A 43 7.04 -7.31 6.26
CA THR A 43 6.94 -8.49 5.39
C THR A 43 5.49 -8.86 5.10
N LEU A 44 4.63 -8.86 6.12
CA LEU A 44 3.20 -9.10 5.96
C LEU A 44 2.55 -8.02 5.09
N MET A 45 2.82 -6.74 5.35
CA MET A 45 2.33 -5.62 4.54
C MET A 45 2.78 -5.70 3.08
N ALA A 46 4.03 -6.11 2.81
CA ALA A 46 4.54 -6.31 1.45
C ALA A 46 3.80 -7.45 0.72
N MET A 47 3.43 -8.53 1.43
CA MET A 47 2.62 -9.61 0.84
C MET A 47 1.18 -9.16 0.58
N MET A 48 0.57 -8.47 1.54
CA MET A 48 -0.78 -7.88 1.44
C MET A 48 -0.90 -6.92 0.26
N SER A 49 0.14 -6.12 0.00
CA SER A 49 0.19 -5.16 -1.10
C SER A 49 0.65 -5.75 -2.43
N GLY A 50 0.98 -7.04 -2.50
CA GLY A 50 1.41 -7.70 -3.73
C GLY A 50 2.85 -7.41 -4.17
N PHE A 51 3.66 -6.75 -3.33
CA PHE A 51 5.09 -6.51 -3.58
C PHE A 51 5.99 -7.69 -3.21
N LEU A 52 5.47 -8.65 -2.45
CA LEU A 52 6.18 -9.85 -2.05
C LEU A 52 5.29 -11.09 -2.20
N ALA A 53 5.79 -12.14 -2.85
CA ALA A 53 5.07 -13.41 -2.88
C ALA A 53 5.15 -14.09 -1.50
N PRO A 54 4.07 -14.69 -1.01
CA PRO A 54 4.17 -15.65 0.09
C PRO A 54 5.03 -16.85 -0.35
N SER A 55 5.73 -17.47 0.60
CA SER A 55 6.42 -18.73 0.33
C SER A 55 5.47 -19.94 0.41
N SER A 56 4.38 -19.83 1.18
CA SER A 56 3.23 -20.74 1.17
C SER A 56 1.95 -19.98 1.50
N GLY A 57 0.82 -20.57 1.15
CA GLY A 57 -0.50 -19.94 1.34
C GLY A 57 -0.81 -18.92 0.26
N THR A 58 -1.89 -18.17 0.47
CA THR A 58 -2.43 -17.23 -0.52
C THR A 58 -2.82 -15.90 0.11
N VAL A 59 -2.64 -14.83 -0.67
CA VAL A 59 -3.15 -13.49 -0.36
C VAL A 59 -4.03 -13.06 -1.52
N THR A 60 -5.30 -12.77 -1.25
CA THR A 60 -6.29 -12.37 -2.26
C THR A 60 -6.92 -11.02 -1.90
N LEU A 61 -7.23 -10.23 -2.93
CA LEU A 61 -8.09 -9.07 -2.85
C LEU A 61 -9.33 -9.36 -3.71
N ASP A 62 -10.50 -9.39 -3.07
CA ASP A 62 -11.77 -9.70 -3.72
C ASP A 62 -11.74 -11.05 -4.45
N GLY A 63 -11.18 -12.06 -3.77
CA GLY A 63 -11.07 -13.44 -4.28
C GLY A 63 -9.98 -13.65 -5.35
N GLN A 64 -9.26 -12.61 -5.75
CA GLN A 64 -8.20 -12.70 -6.76
C GLN A 64 -6.81 -12.52 -6.14
N PRO A 65 -5.80 -13.34 -6.48
CA PRO A 65 -4.45 -13.20 -5.95
C PRO A 65 -3.86 -11.81 -6.17
N VAL A 66 -3.19 -11.25 -5.17
CA VAL A 66 -2.56 -9.91 -5.29
C VAL A 66 -1.16 -9.96 -5.90
N TRP A 67 -0.44 -11.08 -5.77
CA TRP A 67 0.93 -11.22 -6.30
C TRP A 67 0.93 -11.14 -7.83
N ARG A 68 1.75 -10.23 -8.38
CA ARG A 68 1.85 -9.96 -9.83
C ARG A 68 0.55 -9.49 -10.51
N ARG A 69 -0.45 -9.06 -9.73
CA ARG A 69 -1.71 -8.52 -10.24
C ARG A 69 -1.63 -6.99 -10.31
N THR A 70 -1.27 -6.45 -11.47
CA THR A 70 -1.02 -5.01 -11.63
C THR A 70 -2.25 -4.13 -11.46
N ASP A 71 -3.45 -4.65 -11.73
CA ASP A 71 -4.70 -3.94 -11.48
C ASP A 71 -5.03 -3.82 -9.99
N ALA A 72 -4.53 -4.72 -9.13
CA ALA A 72 -4.70 -4.62 -7.68
C ALA A 72 -4.11 -3.33 -7.11
N TYR A 73 -3.06 -2.78 -7.74
CA TYR A 73 -2.43 -1.52 -7.32
C TYR A 73 -3.32 -0.29 -7.53
N ARG A 74 -4.43 -0.41 -8.25
CA ARG A 74 -5.46 0.66 -8.30
C ARG A 74 -6.38 0.65 -7.09
N HIS A 75 -6.41 -0.48 -6.38
CA HIS A 75 -7.27 -0.72 -5.23
C HIS A 75 -6.51 -0.66 -3.90
N ILE A 76 -5.18 -0.82 -3.95
CA ILE A 76 -4.30 -0.80 -2.78
C ILE A 76 -3.38 0.42 -2.85
N GLY A 77 -3.53 1.34 -1.89
CA GLY A 77 -2.54 2.38 -1.62
C GLY A 77 -1.55 1.90 -0.55
N LEU A 78 -0.26 2.07 -0.80
CA LEU A 78 0.80 1.80 0.19
C LEU A 78 1.61 3.06 0.45
N VAL A 79 1.78 3.40 1.73
CA VAL A 79 2.75 4.40 2.17
C VAL A 79 3.91 3.65 2.84
N PRO A 80 5.07 3.53 2.17
CA PRO A 80 6.22 2.82 2.72
C PRO A 80 6.86 3.60 3.89
N GLU A 81 7.59 2.88 4.75
CA GLU A 81 8.34 3.48 5.86
C GLU A 81 9.43 4.45 5.38
N ARG A 82 10.11 4.11 4.28
CA ARG A 82 11.07 5.01 3.63
C ARG A 82 10.33 5.82 2.58
N GLU A 83 10.48 7.13 2.67
CA GLU A 83 9.89 8.05 1.74
C GLU A 83 10.41 7.80 0.32
N LEU A 84 9.49 7.50 -0.60
CA LEU A 84 9.76 7.44 -2.04
C LEU A 84 9.27 8.74 -2.65
N SER A 85 10.03 9.81 -2.47
CA SER A 85 9.74 11.10 -3.07
C SER A 85 10.47 11.29 -4.39
N PHE A 86 9.77 11.85 -5.37
CA PHE A 86 10.36 12.27 -6.64
C PHE A 86 10.68 13.75 -6.52
N GLY A 87 11.91 14.08 -6.11
CA GLY A 87 12.32 15.46 -5.82
C GLY A 87 12.02 16.48 -6.93
N TYR A 88 12.05 16.03 -8.18
CA TYR A 88 11.72 16.86 -9.34
C TYR A 88 10.23 17.21 -9.49
N LEU A 89 9.35 16.64 -8.67
CA LEU A 89 7.92 16.96 -8.63
C LEU A 89 7.60 17.92 -7.49
N THR A 90 6.60 18.77 -7.72
CA THR A 90 5.93 19.47 -6.63
C THR A 90 5.03 18.53 -5.83
N GLY A 91 4.68 18.89 -4.60
CA GLY A 91 3.72 18.12 -3.80
C GLY A 91 2.41 17.87 -4.55
N ARG A 92 1.91 18.88 -5.28
CA ARG A 92 0.70 18.77 -6.12
C ARG A 92 0.88 17.79 -7.27
N GLN A 93 2.02 17.85 -7.95
CA GLN A 93 2.33 16.93 -9.05
C GLN A 93 2.47 15.48 -8.55
N PHE A 94 3.06 15.27 -7.38
CA PHE A 94 3.19 13.95 -6.77
C PHE A 94 1.82 13.33 -6.43
N VAL A 95 0.94 14.10 -5.78
CA VAL A 95 -0.42 13.64 -5.48
C VAL A 95 -1.20 13.39 -6.77
N ARG A 96 -1.08 14.27 -7.76
CA ARG A 96 -1.74 14.11 -9.06
C ARG A 96 -1.28 12.85 -9.78
N ALA A 97 0.03 12.59 -9.82
CA ALA A 97 0.58 11.39 -10.43
C ALA A 97 0.02 10.12 -9.79
N ASN A 98 -0.11 10.08 -8.45
CA ASN A 98 -0.74 8.95 -7.76
C ASN A 98 -2.22 8.81 -8.15
N ALA A 99 -2.98 9.90 -8.19
CA ALA A 99 -4.39 9.87 -8.60
C ALA A 99 -4.58 9.36 -10.05
N ASP A 100 -3.70 9.77 -10.97
CA ASP A 100 -3.71 9.31 -12.36
C ASP A 100 -3.34 7.82 -12.46
N LEU A 101 -2.31 7.36 -11.73
CA LEU A 101 -1.90 5.95 -11.70
C LEU A 101 -2.99 5.02 -11.14
N HIS A 102 -3.75 5.49 -10.13
CA HIS A 102 -4.91 4.78 -9.59
C HIS A 102 -6.15 4.87 -10.48
N ARG A 103 -6.11 5.67 -11.56
CA ARG A 103 -7.22 5.92 -12.50
C ARG A 103 -8.47 6.46 -11.80
N LEU A 104 -8.31 7.44 -10.93
CA LEU A 104 -9.45 8.11 -10.32
C LEU A 104 -10.27 8.85 -11.41
N PRO A 105 -11.62 8.83 -11.36
CA PRO A 105 -12.46 9.40 -12.41
C PRO A 105 -12.20 10.88 -12.70
N ASP A 106 -11.90 11.66 -11.66
CA ASP A 106 -11.44 13.05 -11.77
C ASP A 106 -10.21 13.23 -10.88
N ALA A 107 -9.05 12.89 -11.43
CA ALA A 107 -7.77 12.97 -10.73
C ALA A 107 -7.40 14.41 -10.33
N ALA A 108 -7.83 15.42 -11.11
CA ALA A 108 -7.59 16.82 -10.79
C ALA A 108 -8.38 17.23 -9.55
N ALA A 109 -9.70 17.03 -9.55
CA ALA A 109 -10.54 17.35 -8.40
C ALA A 109 -10.17 16.52 -7.16
N ALA A 110 -9.81 15.23 -7.35
CA ALA A 110 -9.35 14.39 -6.25
C ALA A 110 -8.05 14.92 -5.60
N THR A 111 -7.12 15.44 -6.42
CA THR A 111 -5.87 16.05 -5.95
C THR A 111 -6.15 17.28 -5.10
N GLU A 112 -6.96 18.22 -5.60
CA GLU A 112 -7.30 19.44 -4.85
C GLU A 112 -8.02 19.11 -3.53
N ARG A 113 -8.96 18.17 -3.58
CA ARG A 113 -9.69 17.72 -2.40
C ARG A 113 -8.77 17.14 -1.34
N ILE A 114 -7.90 16.20 -1.68
CA ILE A 114 -7.06 15.54 -0.67
C ILE A 114 -6.02 16.49 -0.10
N LEU A 115 -5.45 17.40 -0.91
CA LEU A 115 -4.55 18.45 -0.42
C LEU A 115 -5.26 19.38 0.56
N GLY A 116 -6.54 19.68 0.36
CA GLY A 116 -7.36 20.40 1.34
C GLY A 116 -7.58 19.63 2.63
N VAL A 117 -7.84 18.32 2.55
CA VAL A 117 -8.05 17.45 3.73
C VAL A 117 -6.81 17.37 4.63
N VAL A 118 -5.62 17.37 4.05
CA VAL A 118 -4.35 17.31 4.81
C VAL A 118 -3.71 18.69 5.05
N ASP A 119 -4.42 19.78 4.74
CA ASP A 119 -3.95 21.16 4.91
C ASP A 119 -2.61 21.48 4.21
N MET A 120 -2.44 20.96 2.99
CA MET A 120 -1.21 21.10 2.19
C MET A 120 -1.40 21.92 0.91
N VAL A 121 -2.54 22.61 0.74
CA VAL A 121 -2.87 23.32 -0.51
C VAL A 121 -1.81 24.39 -0.85
N GLU A 122 -1.43 25.22 0.12
CA GLU A 122 -0.45 26.29 -0.07
C GLU A 122 0.97 25.75 -0.33
N PRO A 123 1.55 24.85 0.50
CA PRO A 123 2.90 24.35 0.26
C PRO A 123 3.01 23.40 -0.94
N ALA A 124 1.91 22.83 -1.46
CA ALA A 124 1.95 21.85 -2.56
C ALA A 124 2.54 22.37 -3.88
N GLY A 125 2.73 23.70 -4.02
CA GLY A 125 3.48 24.29 -5.13
C GLY A 125 5.00 24.14 -5.03
N ARG A 126 5.54 23.78 -3.86
CA ARG A 126 6.98 23.58 -3.63
C ARG A 126 7.42 22.21 -4.13
N ARG A 127 8.67 22.11 -4.57
CA ARG A 127 9.30 20.82 -4.90
C ARG A 127 9.53 20.02 -3.62
N ILE A 128 9.52 18.70 -3.75
CA ILE A 128 9.70 17.82 -2.58
C ILE A 128 11.16 17.79 -2.11
N ASP A 129 12.12 18.08 -2.99
CA ASP A 129 13.55 18.12 -2.66
C ASP A 129 14.06 19.45 -2.09
N THR A 130 13.18 20.42 -1.86
CA THR A 130 13.48 21.76 -1.33
C THR A 130 12.79 22.02 -0.01
#